data_AF-A0A8H3CBF2-F1
#
_entry.id   AF-A0A8H3CBF2-F1
#
_cell.length_a   1.000
_cell.length_b   1.000
_cell.length_c   1.000
_cell.angle_alpha   90.00
_cell.angle_beta   90.00
_cell.angle_gamma   90.00
#
_symmetry.space_group_name_H-M   'P 1'
#
loop_
_entity.id
_entity.type
_entity.pdbx_description
1 polymer ?
#
loop_
_entity_poly.entity_id
_entity_poly.type
_entity_poly.pdbx_seq_one_letter_code
_entity_poly.pdbx_strand_id
1 'polypeptide(L)'
;MSDLPAPELLLQGGNEMDGPNDTIEIRASQTSVGGGSNTRESDIYALGMTILEIISSRVPWYWIKNGPAIIMHVCSPGKLHKRPRQEIPMHSLDGDKLWKLLNSCWSYKPGLRPTATEVGDVMRTITPGTLKAYPPPAIGNRCALSV
;
A
#
# COMPACT_ATOMS: atom_id res chain seq x y z
N MET A 1 -12.46 18.56 12.71
CA MET A 1 -11.91 17.23 12.36
C MET A 1 -10.49 17.44 11.86
N SER A 2 -9.49 17.17 12.71
CA SER A 2 -8.08 17.21 12.33
C SER A 2 -7.75 15.97 11.52
N ASP A 3 -7.60 16.14 10.19
CA ASP A 3 -7.09 15.12 9.27
C ASP A 3 -5.61 14.83 9.58
N LEU A 4 -5.35 13.97 10.57
CA LEU A 4 -4.02 13.44 10.79
C LEU A 4 -3.72 12.37 9.73
N PRO A 5 -2.49 12.30 9.19
CA PRO A 5 -2.10 11.21 8.30
C PRO A 5 -2.20 9.85 9.01
N ALA A 6 -2.03 8.73 8.29
CA ALA A 6 -2.04 7.40 8.92
C ALA A 6 -0.67 6.77 9.24
N PRO A 7 0.24 7.42 9.97
CA PRO A 7 1.29 6.73 10.68
C PRO A 7 0.79 6.14 12.02
N GLU A 8 -0.52 6.03 12.25
CA GLU A 8 -1.10 5.42 13.46
C GLU A 8 -0.62 3.98 13.69
N LEU A 9 -0.27 3.25 12.62
CA LEU A 9 0.31 1.90 12.68
C LEU A 9 1.72 1.84 13.29
N LEU A 10 2.45 2.96 13.37
CA LEU A 10 3.88 3.00 13.74
C LEU A 10 4.15 3.66 15.10
N LEU A 11 3.13 4.15 15.79
CA LEU A 11 3.25 4.84 17.09
C LEU A 11 2.98 3.94 18.32
N GLN A 12 3.00 2.61 18.15
CA GLN A 12 2.92 1.68 19.28
C GLN A 12 4.31 1.48 19.90
N GLY A 13 4.64 2.33 20.88
CA GLY A 13 5.83 2.21 21.71
C GLY A 13 5.56 2.76 23.10
N GLY A 14 4.78 2.03 23.91
CA GLY A 14 4.61 2.33 25.33
C GLY A 14 5.69 1.65 26.15
N ASN A 15 6.47 2.43 26.90
CA ASN A 15 7.36 1.93 27.95
C ASN A 15 6.54 1.13 28.98
N GLU A 16 6.84 -0.15 29.11
CA GLU A 16 6.33 -1.00 30.18
C GLU A 16 7.19 -0.75 31.43
N MET A 17 6.70 0.10 32.35
CA MET A 17 7.21 0.20 33.71
C MET A 17 6.41 -0.78 34.58
N ASP A 18 7.12 -1.78 35.07
CA ASP A 18 6.66 -2.88 35.92
C ASP A 18 6.09 -2.39 37.26
N GLY A 19 5.00 -3.03 37.71
CA GLY A 19 4.40 -2.81 39.03
C GLY A 19 3.20 -3.75 39.30
N PRO A 20 3.12 -4.45 40.45
CA PRO A 20 2.37 -5.69 40.57
C PRO A 20 0.97 -5.54 41.19
N ASN A 21 0.06 -6.41 40.70
CA ASN A 21 -1.10 -6.99 41.40
C ASN A 21 -2.18 -6.05 41.97
N ASP A 22 -3.39 -6.09 41.40
CA ASP A 22 -4.51 -6.86 41.96
C ASP A 22 -5.82 -6.65 41.18
N THR A 23 -6.69 -7.65 41.30
CA THR A 23 -7.89 -7.91 40.50
C THR A 23 -9.01 -6.88 40.75
N ILE A 24 -9.93 -6.75 39.77
CA ILE A 24 -11.33 -6.27 39.83
C ILE A 24 -11.61 -5.01 38.97
N GLU A 25 -12.13 -5.22 37.76
CA GLU A 25 -13.43 -4.71 37.25
C GLU A 25 -13.55 -5.03 35.74
N ILE A 26 -14.02 -6.24 35.41
CA ILE A 26 -14.44 -6.59 34.04
C ILE A 26 -15.89 -6.13 33.87
N ARG A 27 -16.08 -4.85 33.53
CA ARG A 27 -17.17 -4.27 32.71
C ARG A 27 -17.19 -2.77 32.91
N ALA A 28 -17.28 -2.04 31.79
CA ALA A 28 -17.46 -0.58 31.69
C ALA A 28 -16.20 0.30 31.63
N SER A 29 -15.37 0.08 30.59
CA SER A 29 -14.62 1.19 29.97
C SER A 29 -14.05 0.74 28.63
N GLN A 30 -14.89 0.66 27.58
CA GLN A 30 -14.38 0.86 26.22
C GLN A 30 -14.13 2.35 26.02
N THR A 31 -13.20 2.89 26.79
CA THR A 31 -12.62 4.21 26.61
C THR A 31 -11.14 3.96 26.42
N SER A 32 -10.77 3.72 25.16
CA SER A 32 -9.38 3.68 24.73
C SER A 32 -8.77 5.06 24.93
N VAL A 33 -8.16 5.27 26.10
CA VAL A 33 -7.24 6.37 26.33
C VAL A 33 -5.97 6.08 25.51
N GLY A 34 -5.78 6.83 24.42
CA GLY A 34 -4.44 7.13 23.87
C GLY A 34 -3.72 6.05 23.05
N GLY A 35 -4.42 5.24 22.26
CA GLY A 35 -3.82 4.35 21.25
C GLY A 35 -4.40 4.65 19.87
N GLY A 36 -3.57 4.81 18.84
CA GLY A 36 -4.01 5.11 17.47
C GLY A 36 -5.15 4.21 17.06
N SER A 37 -6.26 4.80 16.62
CA SER A 37 -7.46 4.02 16.31
C SER A 37 -7.21 3.18 15.06
N ASN A 38 -7.42 1.86 15.14
CA ASN A 38 -7.50 1.03 13.95
C ASN A 38 -8.70 1.51 13.12
N THR A 39 -8.42 2.17 12.01
CA THR A 39 -9.41 2.74 11.09
C THR A 39 -9.49 1.91 9.81
N ARG A 40 -10.63 1.96 9.13
CA ARG A 40 -10.78 1.31 7.82
C ARG A 40 -9.73 1.82 6.83
N GLU A 41 -9.42 3.10 6.91
CA GLU A 41 -8.41 3.76 6.09
C GLU A 41 -7.00 3.24 6.43
N SER A 42 -6.71 2.91 7.68
CA SER A 42 -5.45 2.26 8.09
C SER A 42 -5.35 0.82 7.56
N ASP A 43 -6.45 0.07 7.56
CA ASP A 43 -6.50 -1.27 6.97
C ASP A 43 -6.23 -1.22 5.46
N ILE A 44 -6.75 -0.21 4.76
CA ILE A 44 -6.49 -0.02 3.32
C ILE A 44 -5.04 0.31 3.03
N TYR A 45 -4.40 1.10 3.89
CA TYR A 45 -2.97 1.36 3.79
C TYR A 45 -2.18 0.05 3.90
N ALA A 46 -2.45 -0.73 4.96
CA ALA A 46 -1.81 -2.02 5.18
C ALA A 46 -2.08 -2.99 4.02
N LEU A 47 -3.32 -3.05 3.51
CA LEU A 47 -3.68 -3.87 2.36
C LEU A 47 -2.86 -3.51 1.12
N GLY A 48 -2.70 -2.22 0.81
CA GLY A 48 -1.87 -1.76 -0.30
C GLY A 48 -0.41 -2.21 -0.15
N MET A 49 0.15 -2.14 1.07
CA MET A 49 1.49 -2.63 1.36
C MET A 49 1.62 -4.14 1.19
N THR A 50 0.64 -4.90 1.67
CA THR A 50 0.59 -6.36 1.53
C THR A 50 0.53 -6.78 0.06
N ILE A 51 -0.30 -6.13 -0.76
CA ILE A 51 -0.37 -6.43 -2.20
C ILE A 51 0.97 -6.11 -2.88
N LEU A 52 1.60 -4.99 -2.55
CA LEU A 52 2.92 -4.63 -3.09
C LEU A 52 3.99 -5.66 -2.70
N GLU A 53 3.97 -6.12 -1.45
CA GLU A 53 4.90 -7.14 -0.95
C GLU A 53 4.74 -8.46 -1.68
N ILE A 54 3.51 -8.94 -1.83
CA ILE A 54 3.18 -10.18 -2.56
C ILE A 54 3.69 -10.10 -4.00
N ILE A 55 3.39 -9.01 -4.70
CA ILE A 55 3.74 -8.87 -6.11
C ILE A 55 5.24 -8.75 -6.31
N SER A 56 5.92 -7.96 -5.47
CA SER A 56 7.36 -7.71 -5.62
C SER A 56 8.24 -8.78 -4.94
N SER A 57 7.65 -9.65 -4.12
CA SER A 57 8.36 -10.58 -3.23
C SER A 57 9.42 -9.88 -2.37
N ARG A 58 9.17 -8.63 -2.00
CA ARG A 58 10.07 -7.77 -1.21
C ARG A 58 9.26 -6.98 -0.21
N VAL A 59 9.81 -6.84 1.00
CA VAL A 59 9.22 -6.00 2.02
C VAL A 59 9.06 -4.55 1.54
N PRO A 60 7.96 -3.86 1.89
CA PRO A 60 7.80 -2.44 1.61
C PRO A 60 8.99 -1.64 2.14
N TRP A 61 9.43 -0.62 1.40
CA TRP A 61 10.58 0.21 1.74
C TRP A 61 11.94 -0.50 1.84
N TYR A 62 12.13 -1.66 1.21
CA TYR A 62 13.39 -2.46 1.26
C TYR A 62 14.70 -1.68 0.98
N TRP A 63 14.64 -0.51 0.34
CA TRP A 63 15.82 0.33 0.06
C TRP A 63 16.22 1.25 1.23
N ILE A 64 15.40 1.35 2.28
CA ILE A 64 15.66 2.15 3.47
C ILE A 64 16.14 1.19 4.58
N LYS A 65 17.39 1.34 5.00
CA LYS A 65 18.01 0.43 5.99
C LYS A 65 17.66 0.76 7.44
N ASN A 66 17.28 2.00 7.72
CA ASN A 66 16.96 2.47 9.08
C ASN A 66 15.44 2.50 9.31
N GLY A 67 14.96 1.72 10.28
CA GLY A 67 13.55 1.71 10.70
C GLY A 67 12.98 3.11 10.99
N PRO A 68 13.66 3.96 11.77
CA PRO A 68 13.17 5.33 12.02
C PRO A 68 13.05 6.18 10.75
N ALA A 69 13.90 5.94 9.74
CA ALA A 69 13.81 6.65 8.47
C ALA A 69 12.59 6.20 7.64
N ILE A 70 12.12 4.96 7.80
CA ILE A 70 10.87 4.49 7.20
C ILE A 70 9.69 5.24 7.82
N ILE A 71 9.64 5.36 9.15
CA ILE A 71 8.59 6.12 9.85
C ILE A 71 8.55 7.56 9.32
N MET A 72 9.70 8.24 9.24
CA MET A 72 9.76 9.59 8.67
C MET A 72 9.25 9.66 7.22
N HIS A 73 9.53 8.65 6.38
CA HIS A 73 9.02 8.60 5.02
C HIS A 73 7.51 8.44 4.98
N VAL A 74 6.96 7.52 5.78
CA VAL A 74 5.52 7.26 5.87
C VAL A 74 4.77 8.49 6.39
N CYS A 75 5.35 9.19 7.37
CA CYS A 75 4.78 10.42 7.93
C CYS A 75 4.94 11.66 7.05
N SER A 76 5.65 11.57 5.92
CA SER A 76 5.93 12.73 5.06
C SER A 76 5.05 12.72 3.81
N PRO A 77 4.40 13.85 3.47
CA PRO A 77 3.63 13.94 2.23
C PRO A 77 4.55 13.77 1.00
N GLY A 78 4.01 13.12 -0.04
CA GLY A 78 4.70 12.97 -1.34
C GLY A 78 5.79 11.89 -1.39
N LYS A 79 5.99 11.11 -0.32
CA LYS A 79 6.88 9.94 -0.35
C LYS A 79 6.11 8.74 -0.90
N LEU A 80 6.58 8.19 -2.02
CA LEU A 80 5.95 7.05 -2.69
C LEU A 80 6.90 5.85 -2.76
N HIS A 81 6.32 4.66 -2.88
CA HIS A 81 7.09 3.45 -3.15
C HIS A 81 7.74 3.49 -4.53
N LYS A 82 8.87 2.77 -4.67
CA LYS A 82 9.45 2.47 -5.97
C LYS A 82 8.58 1.42 -6.67
N ARG A 83 8.11 1.74 -7.88
CA ARG A 83 7.38 0.78 -8.72
C ARG A 83 8.26 -0.42 -9.06
N PRO A 84 7.86 -1.66 -8.72
CA PRO A 84 8.55 -2.87 -9.15
C PRO A 84 8.25 -3.09 -10.64
N ARG A 85 9.06 -2.51 -11.53
CA ARG A 85 8.76 -2.42 -12.98
C ARG A 85 8.83 -3.76 -13.71
N GLN A 86 9.46 -4.77 -13.12
CA GLN A 86 9.51 -6.12 -13.70
C GLN A 86 8.15 -6.83 -13.53
N GLU A 87 7.52 -6.64 -12.38
CA GLU A 87 6.28 -7.28 -11.96
C GLU A 87 5.04 -6.42 -12.28
N ILE A 88 5.22 -5.09 -12.29
CA ILE A 88 4.20 -4.11 -12.66
C ILE A 88 4.76 -3.23 -13.80
N PRO A 89 4.76 -3.73 -15.05
CA PRO A 89 5.35 -3.04 -16.20
C PRO A 89 4.70 -1.70 -16.47
N MET A 90 5.50 -0.70 -16.87
CA MET A 90 4.99 0.58 -17.36
C MET A 90 4.42 0.44 -18.77
N HIS A 91 3.47 1.30 -19.12
CA HIS A 91 2.81 1.29 -20.44
C HIS A 91 2.02 -0.01 -20.71
N SER A 92 1.82 -0.83 -19.69
CA SER A 92 0.79 -1.86 -19.65
C SER A 92 -0.47 -1.22 -19.09
N LEU A 93 -1.60 -1.42 -19.77
CA LEU A 93 -2.90 -0.88 -19.37
C LEU A 93 -3.24 -1.28 -17.93
N ASP A 94 -3.07 -2.56 -17.59
CA ASP A 94 -3.34 -3.06 -16.25
C ASP A 94 -2.20 -2.79 -15.28
N GLY A 95 -0.95 -2.76 -15.74
CA GLY A 95 0.19 -2.39 -14.90
C GLY A 95 0.04 -0.95 -14.37
N ASP A 96 -0.33 -0.02 -15.24
CA ASP A 96 -0.55 1.38 -14.85
C ASP A 96 -1.79 1.54 -13.98
N LYS A 97 -2.86 0.78 -14.25
CA LYS A 97 -4.07 0.74 -13.44
C LYS A 97 -3.80 0.21 -12.03
N LEU A 98 -3.09 -0.91 -11.92
CA LEU A 98 -2.68 -1.52 -10.66
C LEU A 98 -1.78 -0.58 -9.87
N TRP A 99 -0.77 0.01 -10.52
CA TRP A 99 0.13 0.94 -9.86
C TRP A 99 -0.62 2.16 -9.31
N LYS A 100 -1.59 2.70 -10.08
CA LYS A 100 -2.44 3.80 -9.63
C LYS A 100 -3.28 3.41 -8.41
N LEU A 101 -3.88 2.22 -8.41
CA LEU A 101 -4.65 1.69 -7.28
C LEU A 101 -3.78 1.57 -6.03
N LEU A 102 -2.60 0.99 -6.16
CA LEU A 102 -1.69 0.85 -5.02
C LEU A 102 -1.29 2.22 -4.45
N ASN A 103 -1.02 3.20 -5.31
CA ASN A 103 -0.73 4.57 -4.87
C ASN A 103 -1.88 5.25 -4.12
N SER A 104 -3.13 4.96 -4.48
CA SER A 104 -4.27 5.51 -3.75
C SER A 104 -4.44 4.85 -2.38
N CYS A 105 -4.14 3.55 -2.24
CA CYS A 105 -4.22 2.82 -0.97
C CYS A 105 -3.33 3.40 0.12
N TRP A 106 -2.14 3.89 -0.23
CA TRP A 106 -1.22 4.55 0.72
C TRP A 106 -1.22 6.08 0.59
N SER A 107 -2.34 6.68 0.16
CA SER A 107 -2.49 8.14 0.17
C SER A 107 -2.23 8.72 1.55
N TYR A 108 -1.50 9.83 1.60
CA TYR A 108 -1.14 10.51 2.85
C TYR A 108 -2.39 10.90 3.66
N LYS A 109 -3.40 11.46 2.99
CA LYS A 109 -4.71 11.75 3.60
C LYS A 109 -5.55 10.48 3.67
N PRO A 110 -6.02 10.05 4.86
CA PRO A 110 -6.83 8.84 5.01
C PRO A 110 -8.10 8.85 4.15
N GLY A 111 -8.84 9.96 4.11
CA GLY A 111 -10.07 10.08 3.33
C GLY A 111 -9.90 10.08 1.81
N LEU A 112 -8.66 10.06 1.29
CA LEU A 112 -8.39 9.88 -0.15
C LEU A 112 -8.12 8.41 -0.50
N ARG A 113 -8.06 7.52 0.48
CA ARG A 113 -7.88 6.10 0.25
C ARG A 113 -9.19 5.49 -0.24
N PRO A 114 -9.12 4.55 -1.19
CA PRO A 114 -10.31 3.82 -1.63
C PRO A 114 -10.85 2.95 -0.50
N THR A 115 -12.12 2.58 -0.61
CA THR A 115 -12.73 1.54 0.20
C THR A 115 -12.23 0.15 -0.20
N ALA A 116 -12.39 -0.83 0.68
CA ALA A 116 -12.01 -2.23 0.37
C ALA A 116 -12.79 -2.77 -0.84
N THR A 117 -14.05 -2.37 -1.00
CA THR A 117 -14.89 -2.72 -2.15
C THR A 117 -14.30 -2.16 -3.44
N GLU A 118 -13.96 -0.88 -3.48
CA GLU A 118 -13.34 -0.26 -4.67
C GLU A 118 -11.99 -0.90 -5.02
N VAL A 119 -11.18 -1.24 -4.01
CA VAL A 119 -9.94 -2.00 -4.22
C VAL A 119 -10.25 -3.35 -4.87
N GLY A 120 -11.19 -4.10 -4.32
CA GLY A 120 -11.61 -5.40 -4.85
C GLY A 120 -12.16 -5.32 -6.27
N ASP A 121 -12.97 -4.30 -6.56
CA ASP A 121 -13.55 -4.08 -7.88
C ASP A 121 -12.48 -3.78 -8.94
N VAL A 122 -11.52 -2.91 -8.63
CA VAL A 122 -10.39 -2.63 -9.54
C VAL A 122 -9.53 -3.89 -9.73
N MET A 123 -9.21 -4.60 -8.65
CA MET A 123 -8.42 -5.83 -8.70
C MET A 123 -9.07 -6.90 -9.58
N ARG A 124 -10.40 -7.02 -9.57
CA ARG A 124 -11.15 -7.97 -10.42
C ARG A 124 -11.03 -7.66 -11.92
N THR A 125 -10.76 -6.40 -12.27
CA THR A 125 -10.58 -5.99 -13.67
C THR A 125 -9.16 -6.20 -14.20
N ILE A 126 -8.19 -6.48 -13.32
CA ILE A 126 -6.79 -6.68 -13.71
C ILE A 126 -6.61 -8.15 -14.12
N THR A 127 -6.09 -8.39 -15.32
CA THR A 127 -5.83 -9.75 -15.80
C THR A 127 -4.34 -9.99 -16.07
N PRO A 128 -3.84 -11.23 -15.88
CA PRO A 128 -2.43 -11.54 -16.14
C PRO A 128 -1.98 -11.28 -17.58
N GLY A 129 -2.90 -11.38 -18.56
CA GLY A 129 -2.58 -11.17 -19.98
C GLY A 129 -2.27 -9.71 -20.31
N THR A 130 -2.99 -8.80 -19.68
CA THR A 130 -2.98 -7.36 -19.95
C THR A 130 -2.06 -6.60 -18.98
N LEU A 131 -1.53 -7.29 -17.95
CA LEU A 131 -0.41 -6.88 -17.09
C LEU A 131 0.96 -6.92 -17.79
N LYS A 132 1.08 -7.62 -18.93
CA LYS A 132 2.32 -7.64 -19.72
C LYS A 132 2.48 -6.34 -20.51
N ALA A 133 3.70 -5.81 -20.61
CA ALA A 133 4.00 -4.76 -21.57
C ALA A 133 3.79 -5.34 -22.97
N TYR A 134 2.81 -4.82 -23.71
CA TYR A 134 2.61 -5.23 -25.09
C TYR A 134 3.85 -4.79 -25.88
N PRO A 135 4.61 -5.70 -26.51
CA PRO A 135 5.61 -5.26 -27.48
C PRO A 135 4.85 -4.53 -28.61
N PRO A 136 5.31 -3.35 -29.07
CA PRO A 136 4.71 -2.74 -30.25
C PRO A 136 4.65 -3.80 -31.37
N PRO A 137 3.53 -3.90 -32.10
CA PRO A 137 3.41 -4.92 -33.14
C PRO A 137 4.60 -4.74 -34.07
N ALA A 138 5.43 -5.78 -34.18
CA ALA A 138 6.52 -5.79 -35.14
C ALA A 138 5.89 -5.47 -36.49
N ILE A 139 6.24 -4.31 -37.05
CA ILE A 139 5.85 -3.91 -38.40
C ILE A 139 6.38 -5.04 -39.28
N GLY A 140 5.48 -5.94 -39.68
CA GLY A 140 5.83 -7.11 -40.46
C GLY A 140 6.52 -6.63 -41.73
N ASN A 141 7.75 -7.08 -41.92
CA ASN A 141 8.51 -6.85 -43.15
C ASN A 141 7.82 -7.60 -44.29
N ARG A 142 6.79 -7.00 -44.89
CA ARG A 142 6.19 -7.50 -46.14
C ARG A 142 7.00 -7.01 -47.32
N CYS A 143 8.18 -7.59 -47.56
CA CYS A 143 8.87 -7.51 -48.84
C CYS A 143 9.67 -8.81 -49.06
N ALA A 144 8.98 -9.88 -49.47
CA ALA A 144 9.60 -11.06 -50.05
C ALA A 144 8.72 -11.56 -51.21
N LEU A 145 8.52 -10.71 -52.21
CA LEU A 145 8.17 -11.11 -53.57
C LEU A 145 8.74 -10.04 -54.52
N SER A 146 9.90 -10.32 -55.08
CA SER A 146 10.33 -9.71 -56.34
C SER A 146 10.99 -10.81 -57.15
N VAL A 147 10.17 -11.27 -58.10
CA VAL A 147 10.43 -11.83 -59.44
C VAL A 147 11.56 -12.86 -59.57
#